data_AF-A0A849EX70-F1
#
_entry.id   AF-A0A849EX70-F1
#
_cell.length_a   1.000
_cell.length_b   1.000
_cell.length_c   1.000
_cell.angle_alpha   90.00
_cell.angle_beta   90.00
_cell.angle_gamma   90.00
#
_symmetry.space_group_name_H-M   'P 1'
#
loop_
_entity.id
_entity.type
_entity.pdbx_description
1 polymer ?
#
loop_
_entity_poly.entity_id
_entity_poly.type
_entity_poly.pdbx_seq_one_letter_code
_entity_poly.pdbx_strand_id
1 'polypeptide(L)'
;MSEKKAQAGAYCEISFAEKVRLFSQDYLKCCVYLADGTPPEHAFTKKLYSELVGTSQVLEDFLDFHGAKNNTDWYLYRELAAAIRHLSLGGYSQKHIANRLIFYDLPESDAFSSAGLEVSAFLNDCLMKLAPVIIE
;
A
#
# COMPACT_ATOMS: atom_id res chain seq x y z
N MET A 1 48.03 7.92 -30.19
CA MET A 1 46.92 7.12 -29.65
C MET A 1 46.94 7.25 -28.15
N SER A 2 46.06 8.09 -27.60
CA SER A 2 45.94 8.30 -26.16
C SER A 2 44.79 7.43 -25.66
N GLU A 3 45.10 6.44 -24.82
CA GLU A 3 44.12 5.58 -24.16
C GLU A 3 43.36 6.41 -23.13
N LYS A 4 42.11 6.75 -23.44
CA LYS A 4 41.15 7.22 -22.45
C LYS A 4 40.74 6.02 -21.60
N LYS A 5 41.31 5.88 -20.40
CA LYS A 5 40.72 5.06 -19.34
C LYS A 5 39.37 5.67 -18.97
N ALA A 6 38.30 4.94 -19.28
CA ALA A 6 36.97 5.24 -18.79
C ALA A 6 36.95 5.10 -17.26
N GLN A 7 36.61 6.18 -16.58
CA GLN A 7 36.42 6.21 -15.14
C GLN A 7 35.08 5.54 -14.83
N ALA A 8 35.12 4.30 -14.33
CA ALA A 8 33.95 3.63 -13.79
C ALA A 8 33.46 4.47 -12.60
N GLY A 9 32.28 5.08 -12.76
CA GLY A 9 31.65 5.86 -11.69
C GLY A 9 31.49 4.99 -10.44
N ALA A 10 31.93 5.50 -9.29
CA ALA A 10 31.75 4.85 -8.01
C ALA A 10 30.24 4.78 -7.70
N TYR A 11 29.60 3.66 -8.03
CA TYR A 11 28.27 3.38 -7.54
C TYR A 11 28.37 3.20 -6.02
N CYS A 12 27.54 3.94 -5.28
CA CYS A 12 27.39 3.73 -3.85
C CYS A 12 26.67 2.39 -3.63
N GLU A 13 27.44 1.36 -3.34
CA GLU A 13 26.95 0.03 -2.95
C GLU A 13 26.34 0.14 -1.53
N ILE A 14 25.08 0.56 -1.45
CA ILE A 14 24.31 0.47 -0.20
C ILE A 14 23.76 -0.95 -0.01
N SER A 15 23.63 -1.36 1.25
CA SER A 15 23.12 -2.69 1.60
C SER A 15 21.68 -2.89 1.11
N PHE A 16 21.24 -4.16 0.98
CA PHE A 16 19.86 -4.45 0.64
C PHE A 16 18.87 -3.86 1.65
N ALA A 17 19.16 -3.97 2.95
CA ALA A 17 18.35 -3.38 4.00
C ALA A 17 18.23 -1.85 3.84
N GLU A 18 19.30 -1.18 3.44
CA GLU A 18 19.28 0.27 3.19
C GLU A 18 18.44 0.61 1.96
N LYS A 19 18.47 -0.22 0.92
CA LYS A 19 17.54 -0.08 -0.22
C LYS A 19 16.09 -0.28 0.23
N VAL A 20 15.79 -1.35 0.97
CA VAL A 20 14.44 -1.59 1.52
C VAL A 20 13.95 -0.37 2.29
N ARG A 21 14.78 0.21 3.17
CA ARG A 21 14.46 1.42 3.95
C ARG A 21 14.06 2.60 3.06
N LEU A 22 14.75 2.80 1.93
CA LEU A 22 14.44 3.87 0.98
C LEU A 22 13.12 3.61 0.25
N PHE A 23 12.91 2.39 -0.24
CA PHE A 23 11.69 2.01 -0.95
C PHE A 23 10.47 1.91 -0.04
N SER A 24 10.66 1.71 1.26
CA SER A 24 9.57 1.66 2.24
C SER A 24 9.18 3.03 2.80
N GLN A 25 9.89 4.11 2.48
CA GLN A 25 9.74 5.37 3.20
C GLN A 25 8.30 5.92 3.15
N ASP A 26 7.71 6.03 1.96
CA ASP A 26 6.36 6.57 1.81
C ASP A 26 5.28 5.57 2.24
N TYR A 27 5.56 4.27 2.08
CA TYR A 27 4.73 3.18 2.59
C TYR A 27 4.61 3.24 4.13
N LEU A 28 5.72 3.43 4.84
CA LEU A 28 5.74 3.53 6.30
C LEU A 28 5.07 4.81 6.80
N LYS A 29 5.19 5.93 6.09
CA LYS A 29 4.41 7.15 6.44
C LYS A 29 2.90 6.88 6.40
N CYS A 30 2.44 6.14 5.39
CA CYS A 30 1.04 5.75 5.31
C CYS A 30 0.63 4.82 6.46
N CYS A 31 1.49 3.86 6.82
CA CYS A 31 1.23 2.98 7.96
C CYS A 31 1.17 3.76 9.28
N VAL A 32 2.09 4.71 9.51
CA VAL A 32 2.07 5.57 10.71
C VAL A 32 0.77 6.37 10.78
N TYR A 33 0.33 6.94 9.65
CA TYR A 33 -0.95 7.64 9.58
C TYR A 33 -2.14 6.74 9.95
N LEU A 34 -2.13 5.47 9.52
CA LEU A 34 -3.18 4.50 9.85
C LEU A 34 -3.12 4.01 11.30
N ALA A 35 -1.92 3.96 11.90
CA ALA A 35 -1.70 3.48 13.26
C ALA A 35 -2.10 4.48 14.35
N ASP A 36 -2.26 5.77 14.02
CA ASP A 36 -2.60 6.85 14.96
C ASP A 36 -4.05 6.78 15.53
N GLY A 37 -4.68 5.61 15.44
CA GLY A 37 -5.81 5.20 16.27
C GLY A 37 -7.17 5.61 15.74
N THR A 38 -7.53 6.89 15.81
CA THR A 38 -8.91 7.34 15.51
C THR A 38 -8.96 8.26 14.29
N PRO A 39 -8.96 7.70 13.07
CA PRO A 39 -9.12 8.50 11.87
C PRO A 39 -10.46 9.26 11.90
N PRO A 40 -10.50 10.52 11.42
CA PRO A 40 -11.76 11.21 11.17
C PRO A 40 -12.72 10.36 10.32
N GLU A 41 -14.03 10.62 10.42
CA GLU A 41 -15.10 9.91 9.70
C GLU A 41 -14.88 9.82 8.16
N HIS A 42 -14.03 10.69 7.61
CA HIS A 42 -13.70 10.75 6.19
C HIS A 42 -12.20 10.60 5.88
N ALA A 43 -11.41 10.04 6.80
CA ALA A 43 -9.98 9.81 6.61
C ALA A 43 -9.69 8.94 5.38
N PHE A 44 -10.51 7.91 5.16
CA PHE A 44 -10.39 6.98 4.04
C PHE A 44 -10.95 7.57 2.75
N THR A 45 -10.13 8.43 2.14
CA THR A 45 -10.38 9.05 0.85
C THR A 45 -9.87 8.19 -0.30
N LYS A 46 -10.37 8.43 -1.51
CA LYS A 46 -9.80 7.82 -2.74
C LYS A 46 -8.32 8.14 -2.92
N LYS A 47 -7.88 9.33 -2.47
CA LYS A 47 -6.47 9.73 -2.50
C LYS A 47 -5.63 8.86 -1.55
N LEU A 48 -6.11 8.65 -0.32
CA LEU A 48 -5.41 7.80 0.65
C LEU A 48 -5.26 6.37 0.12
N TYR A 49 -6.34 5.76 -0.40
CA TYR A 49 -6.23 4.43 -1.00
C TYR A 49 -5.28 4.41 -2.18
N SER A 50 -5.30 5.40 -3.06
CA SER A 50 -4.38 5.47 -4.20
C SER A 50 -2.91 5.55 -3.74
N GLU A 51 -2.63 6.30 -2.67
CA GLU A 51 -1.29 6.41 -2.08
C GLU A 51 -0.84 5.08 -1.48
N LEU A 52 -1.73 4.43 -0.70
CA LEU A 52 -1.48 3.11 -0.13
C LEU A 52 -1.19 2.08 -1.22
N VAL A 53 -2.00 2.04 -2.29
CA VAL A 53 -1.78 1.15 -3.43
C VAL A 53 -0.43 1.42 -4.10
N GLY A 54 -0.12 2.68 -4.40
CA GLY A 54 1.12 3.03 -5.10
C GLY A 54 2.37 2.71 -4.30
N THR A 55 2.40 3.14 -3.04
CA THR A 55 3.58 2.95 -2.16
C THR A 55 3.81 1.49 -1.80
N SER A 56 2.76 0.73 -1.50
CA SER A 56 2.85 -0.70 -1.22
C SER A 56 3.26 -1.51 -2.45
N GLN A 57 2.75 -1.16 -3.64
CA GLN A 57 3.17 -1.80 -4.89
C GLN A 57 4.66 -1.57 -5.17
N VAL A 58 5.14 -0.32 -5.03
CA VAL A 58 6.56 -0.01 -5.27
C VAL A 58 7.47 -0.84 -4.35
N LEU A 59 7.08 -0.99 -3.09
CA LEU A 59 7.82 -1.82 -2.13
C LEU A 59 7.71 -3.32 -2.48
N GLU A 60 6.50 -3.81 -2.78
CA GLU A 60 6.29 -5.21 -3.15
C GLU A 60 7.11 -5.58 -4.40
N ASP A 61 7.03 -4.79 -5.46
CA ASP A 61 7.76 -5.02 -6.71
C ASP A 61 9.28 -5.01 -6.47
N PHE A 62 9.78 -4.11 -5.61
CA PHE A 62 11.19 -4.09 -5.20
C PHE A 62 11.60 -5.37 -4.47
N LEU A 63 10.81 -5.82 -3.49
CA LEU A 63 11.07 -7.03 -2.71
C LEU A 63 11.01 -8.28 -3.60
N ASP A 64 10.02 -8.35 -4.50
CA ASP A 64 9.86 -9.44 -5.46
C ASP A 64 11.05 -9.55 -6.41
N PHE A 65 11.51 -8.41 -6.95
CA PHE A 65 12.66 -8.36 -7.83
C PHE A 65 13.94 -8.91 -7.17
N HIS A 66 14.07 -8.75 -5.85
CA HIS A 66 15.21 -9.26 -5.08
C HIS A 66 14.94 -10.63 -4.42
N GLY A 67 13.86 -11.32 -4.79
CA GLY A 67 13.60 -12.70 -4.37
C GLY A 67 13.03 -12.87 -2.97
N ALA A 68 12.40 -11.84 -2.40
CA ALA A 68 11.83 -11.88 -1.05
C ALA A 68 10.81 -13.02 -0.84
N LYS A 69 10.12 -13.49 -1.90
CA LYS A 69 9.19 -14.63 -1.82
C LYS A 69 9.83 -15.92 -1.28
N ASN A 70 11.13 -16.07 -1.47
CA ASN A 70 11.88 -17.27 -1.08
C ASN A 70 12.87 -16.99 0.06
N ASN A 71 12.78 -15.83 0.71
CA ASN A 71 13.68 -15.41 1.78
C ASN A 71 12.89 -15.20 3.08
N THR A 72 13.20 -15.98 4.12
CA THR A 72 12.47 -15.94 5.40
C THR A 72 12.53 -14.61 6.12
N ASP A 73 13.58 -13.81 5.90
CA ASP A 73 13.76 -12.51 6.57
C ASP A 73 12.87 -11.43 5.95
N TRP A 74 12.52 -11.57 4.67
CA TRP A 74 11.77 -10.55 3.91
C TRP A 74 10.38 -11.01 3.46
N TYR A 75 10.09 -12.31 3.54
CA TYR A 75 8.84 -12.90 3.09
C TYR A 75 7.63 -12.25 3.76
N LEU A 76 7.64 -12.11 5.09
CA LEU A 76 6.52 -11.53 5.82
C LEU A 76 6.28 -10.07 5.43
N TYR A 77 7.34 -9.27 5.36
CA TYR A 77 7.23 -7.85 5.00
C TYR A 77 6.67 -7.65 3.59
N ARG A 78 7.08 -8.52 2.66
CA ARG A 78 6.54 -8.59 1.30
C ARG A 78 5.05 -8.93 1.31
N GLU A 79 4.62 -9.94 2.06
CA GLU A 79 3.20 -10.32 2.15
C GLU A 79 2.34 -9.20 2.77
N LEU A 80 2.88 -8.47 3.76
CA LEU A 80 2.20 -7.31 4.34
C LEU A 80 2.03 -6.17 3.32
N ALA A 81 3.06 -5.87 2.52
CA ALA A 81 2.95 -4.90 1.43
C ALA A 81 1.88 -5.32 0.41
N ALA A 82 1.85 -6.59 0.00
CA ALA A 82 0.82 -7.13 -0.88
C ALA A 82 -0.59 -7.02 -0.28
N ALA A 83 -0.73 -7.28 1.02
CA ALA A 83 -2.01 -7.15 1.73
C ALA A 83 -2.52 -5.70 1.74
N ILE A 84 -1.67 -4.73 2.09
CA ILE A 84 -2.03 -3.30 2.03
C ILE A 84 -2.46 -2.90 0.62
N ARG A 85 -1.73 -3.33 -0.41
CA ARG A 85 -2.04 -3.06 -1.82
C ARG A 85 -3.44 -3.53 -2.18
N HIS A 86 -3.73 -4.80 -1.95
CA HIS A 86 -4.99 -5.41 -2.40
C HIS A 86 -6.20 -4.98 -1.59
N LEU A 87 -6.07 -4.83 -0.27
CA LEU A 87 -7.13 -4.26 0.57
C LEU A 87 -7.44 -2.80 0.17
N SER A 88 -6.42 -2.01 -0.13
CA SER A 88 -6.59 -0.63 -0.59
C SER A 88 -7.22 -0.52 -1.97
N LEU A 89 -6.92 -1.45 -2.90
CA LEU A 89 -7.61 -1.55 -4.19
C LEU A 89 -9.11 -1.86 -4.00
N GLY A 90 -9.44 -2.76 -3.08
CA GLY A 90 -10.81 -3.05 -2.68
C GLY A 90 -11.51 -1.80 -2.13
N GLY A 91 -10.88 -1.11 -1.18
CA GLY A 91 -11.40 0.11 -0.57
C GLY A 91 -11.60 1.23 -1.58
N TYR A 92 -10.65 1.44 -2.49
CA TYR A 92 -10.74 2.42 -3.57
C TYR A 92 -11.94 2.14 -4.49
N SER A 93 -12.10 0.89 -4.89
CA SER A 93 -13.17 0.45 -5.79
C SER A 93 -14.53 0.60 -5.10
N GLN A 94 -14.64 0.18 -3.85
CA GLN A 94 -15.86 0.31 -3.07
C GLN A 94 -16.26 1.78 -2.87
N LYS A 95 -15.28 2.66 -2.55
CA LYS A 95 -15.51 4.10 -2.45
C LYS A 95 -15.95 4.71 -3.78
N HIS A 96 -15.39 4.24 -4.90
CA HIS A 96 -15.82 4.67 -6.23
C HIS A 96 -17.28 4.28 -6.48
N ILE A 97 -17.64 3.03 -6.24
CA ILE A 97 -19.00 2.51 -6.43
C ILE A 97 -19.98 3.30 -5.56
N ALA A 98 -19.69 3.46 -4.26
CA ALA A 98 -20.55 4.21 -3.34
C ALA A 98 -20.79 5.65 -3.80
N ASN A 99 -19.74 6.35 -4.24
CA ASN A 99 -19.85 7.73 -4.74
C ASN A 99 -20.65 7.84 -6.06
N ARG A 100 -20.76 6.73 -6.81
CA ARG A 100 -21.40 6.70 -8.12
C ARG A 100 -22.75 6.00 -8.12
N LEU A 101 -23.13 5.38 -7.00
CA LEU A 101 -24.32 4.53 -6.90
C LEU A 101 -25.60 5.27 -7.34
N ILE A 102 -25.74 6.54 -6.98
CA ILE A 102 -26.88 7.39 -7.39
C ILE A 102 -27.02 7.56 -8.91
N PHE A 103 -25.94 7.34 -9.68
CA PHE A 103 -25.94 7.45 -11.13
C PHE A 103 -26.11 6.11 -11.85
N TYR A 104 -26.09 5.00 -11.12
CA TYR A 104 -26.21 3.67 -11.72
C TYR A 104 -27.67 3.23 -11.91
N ASP A 105 -28.63 3.94 -11.29
CA ASP A 105 -30.06 3.67 -11.40
C ASP A 105 -30.40 2.18 -11.15
N LEU A 106 -29.73 1.60 -10.14
CA LEU A 106 -29.85 0.19 -9.81
C LEU A 106 -31.10 -0.05 -8.92
N PRO A 107 -31.87 -1.13 -9.17
CA PRO A 107 -32.87 -1.58 -8.23
C PRO A 107 -32.20 -2.01 -6.90
N GLU A 108 -32.93 -1.88 -5.78
CA GLU A 108 -32.46 -2.29 -4.44
C GLU A 108 -31.19 -1.56 -3.95
N SER A 109 -31.00 -0.31 -4.37
CA SER A 109 -29.82 0.51 -4.06
C SER A 109 -29.56 0.72 -2.56
N ASP A 110 -30.59 0.69 -1.71
CA ASP A 110 -30.45 0.87 -0.25
C ASP A 110 -29.75 -0.30 0.44
N ALA A 111 -30.12 -1.54 0.11
CA ALA A 111 -29.51 -2.74 0.67
C ALA A 111 -28.04 -2.87 0.20
N PHE A 112 -27.80 -2.61 -1.09
CA PHE A 112 -26.46 -2.58 -1.65
C PHE A 112 -25.59 -1.48 -1.02
N SER A 113 -26.14 -0.28 -0.81
CA SER A 113 -25.46 0.83 -0.14
C SER A 113 -25.05 0.45 1.29
N SER A 114 -25.97 -0.14 2.06
CA SER A 114 -25.73 -0.55 3.45
C SER A 114 -24.63 -1.60 3.55
N ALA A 115 -24.72 -2.67 2.76
CA ALA A 115 -23.66 -3.68 2.67
C ALA A 115 -22.32 -3.08 2.21
N GLY A 116 -22.37 -2.09 1.31
CA GLY A 116 -21.21 -1.38 0.83
C GLY A 116 -20.49 -0.54 1.89
N LEU A 117 -21.24 0.01 2.85
CA LEU A 117 -20.68 0.72 4.01
C LEU A 117 -20.01 -0.26 4.98
N GLU A 118 -20.64 -1.42 5.23
CA GLU A 118 -20.05 -2.47 6.07
C GLU A 118 -18.72 -3.00 5.50
N VAL A 119 -18.67 -3.27 4.19
CA VAL A 119 -17.44 -3.67 3.51
C VAL A 119 -16.37 -2.59 3.62
N SER A 120 -16.75 -1.31 3.46
CA SER A 120 -15.81 -0.19 3.58
C SER A 120 -15.22 -0.11 5.00
N ALA A 121 -16.06 -0.24 6.03
CA ALA A 121 -15.62 -0.24 7.43
C ALA A 121 -14.68 -1.42 7.70
N PHE A 122 -15.03 -2.61 7.25
CA PHE A 122 -14.19 -3.80 7.42
C PHE A 122 -12.81 -3.68 6.76
N LEU A 123 -12.75 -3.15 5.53
CA LEU A 123 -11.48 -2.93 4.84
C LEU A 123 -10.60 -1.90 5.56
N ASN A 124 -11.20 -0.82 6.06
CA ASN A 124 -10.50 0.20 6.83
C ASN A 124 -9.94 -0.36 8.13
N ASP A 125 -10.74 -1.13 8.86
CA ASP A 125 -10.31 -1.81 10.08
C ASP A 125 -9.15 -2.76 9.82
N CYS A 126 -9.19 -3.53 8.73
CA CYS A 126 -8.09 -4.40 8.33
C CYS A 126 -6.81 -3.60 8.09
N LEU A 127 -6.88 -2.50 7.34
CA LEU A 127 -5.73 -1.64 7.06
C LEU A 127 -5.15 -1.02 8.35
N MET A 128 -6.01 -0.55 9.25
CA MET A 128 -5.60 0.00 10.56
C MET A 128 -4.96 -1.03 11.47
N LYS A 129 -5.42 -2.30 11.43
CA LYS A 129 -4.84 -3.39 12.22
C LYS A 129 -3.52 -3.91 11.64
N LEU A 130 -3.35 -3.84 10.32
CA LEU A 130 -2.09 -4.20 9.67
C LEU A 130 -0.99 -3.17 9.94
N ALA A 131 -1.34 -1.89 9.96
CA ALA A 131 -0.40 -0.79 10.13
C ALA A 131 0.58 -0.93 11.32
N PRO A 132 0.16 -1.21 12.57
CA PRO A 132 1.08 -1.40 13.68
C PRO A 132 1.99 -2.61 13.50
N VAL A 133 1.49 -3.71 12.93
CA VAL A 133 2.28 -4.93 12.65
C VAL A 133 3.41 -4.65 11.63
N ILE A 134 3.20 -3.68 10.75
CA ILE A 134 4.20 -3.28 9.73
C ILE A 134 5.29 -2.37 10.31
N ILE A 135 4.98 -1.62 11.37
CA ILE A 135 5.87 -0.61 11.96
C ILE A 135 6.76 -1.22 13.06
N GLU A 136 6.29 -2.28 13.73
CA GLU A 136 7.06 -3.07 14.72
C GLU A 136 8.24 -3.83 14.09
#